data_AF-A0A8J3WLK3-F1
#
_entry.id   AF-A0A8J3WLK3-F1
#
_cell.length_a   1.000
_cell.length_b   1.000
_cell.length_c   1.000
_cell.angle_alpha   90.00
_cell.angle_beta   90.00
_cell.angle_gamma   90.00
#
_symmetry.space_group_name_H-M   'P 1'
#
loop_
_entity.id
_entity.type
_entity.pdbx_description
1 polymer ?
#
loop_
_entity_poly.entity_id
_entity_poly.type
_entity_poly.pdbx_seq_one_letter_code
_entity_poly.pdbx_strand_id
1 'polypeptide(L)'
;MNEHDLDAAIQRAARDGGPELDRIIKALTVAIENGGVEGEHHQTWVIDQIVRALVGCPMETVTATSYKGEPYTYEQQSASELYQQLINAACYGEEGPDTYEWDEGTPP
;
A
#
# COMPACT_ATOMS: atom_id res chain seq x y z
N MET A 1 2.14 21.87 13.59
CA MET A 1 2.86 21.31 12.43
C MET A 1 1.86 21.31 11.31
N ASN A 2 2.08 22.12 10.27
CA ASN A 2 1.16 22.17 9.13
C ASN A 2 1.57 21.09 8.10
N GLU A 3 0.66 20.74 7.19
CA GLU A 3 0.85 19.71 6.14
C GLU A 3 2.12 19.95 5.31
N HIS A 4 2.43 21.22 5.05
CA HIS A 4 3.58 21.68 4.27
C HIS A 4 4.94 21.48 5.01
N ASP A 5 4.93 21.46 6.35
CA ASP A 5 6.12 21.17 7.17
C ASP A 5 6.45 19.67 7.18
N LEU A 6 5.42 18.82 7.15
CA LEU A 6 5.55 17.37 7.12
C LEU A 6 6.11 16.91 5.77
N ASP A 7 5.59 17.47 4.67
CA ASP A 7 6.09 17.21 3.32
C ASP A 7 7.57 17.57 3.18
N ALA A 8 7.98 18.73 3.69
CA ALA A 8 9.37 19.16 3.64
C ALA A 8 10.30 18.25 4.48
N ALA A 9 9.84 17.78 5.64
CA ALA A 9 10.58 16.86 6.48
C ALA A 9 10.72 15.48 5.83
N ILE A 10 9.66 14.97 5.22
CA ILE A 10 9.63 13.72 4.45
C ILE A 10 10.57 13.81 3.26
N GLN A 11 10.49 14.88 2.47
CA GLN A 11 11.35 15.11 1.29
C GLN A 11 12.84 15.17 1.66
N ARG A 12 13.17 15.78 2.81
CA ARG A 12 14.55 15.83 3.31
C ARG A 12 15.04 14.48 3.81
N ALA A 13 14.19 13.74 4.52
CA ALA A 13 14.46 12.39 4.99
C ALA A 13 14.71 11.42 3.82
N ALA A 14 13.87 11.44 2.78
CA ALA A 14 14.06 10.62 1.57
C ALA A 14 15.36 10.96 0.82
N ARG A 15 15.79 12.23 0.82
CA ARG A 15 16.98 12.67 0.07
C ARG A 15 18.30 12.17 0.68
N ASP A 16 18.35 12.02 2.01
CA ASP A 16 19.52 11.56 2.75
C ASP A 16 19.38 10.11 3.26
N GLY A 17 18.21 9.51 3.06
CA GLY A 17 17.83 8.18 3.51
C GLY A 17 18.21 7.07 2.54
N GLY A 18 18.53 5.90 3.09
CA GLY A 18 18.59 4.67 2.30
C GLY A 18 17.19 4.18 1.88
N PRO A 19 17.10 3.10 1.08
CA PRO A 19 15.84 2.57 0.56
C PRO A 19 14.83 2.14 1.65
N GLU A 20 15.26 1.96 2.89
CA GLU A 20 14.38 1.70 4.03
C GLU A 20 13.54 2.93 4.42
N LEU A 21 14.14 4.12 4.39
CA LEU A 21 13.45 5.36 4.72
C LEU A 21 12.41 5.72 3.66
N ASP A 22 12.71 5.45 2.39
CA ASP A 22 11.76 5.61 1.28
C ASP A 22 10.50 4.75 1.47
N ARG A 23 10.68 3.51 1.93
CA ARG A 23 9.57 2.58 2.21
C ARG A 23 8.72 3.05 3.38
N ILE A 24 9.36 3.50 4.46
CA ILE A 24 8.67 4.05 5.64
C ILE A 24 7.88 5.29 5.25
N ILE A 25 8.51 6.21 4.51
CA ILE A 25 7.86 7.43 4.01
C ILE A 25 6.64 7.08 3.17
N LYS A 26 6.77 6.18 2.19
CA LYS A 26 5.66 5.77 1.34
C LYS A 26 4.50 5.18 2.16
N ALA A 27 4.79 4.32 3.12
CA ALA A 27 3.79 3.77 4.03
C ALA A 27 3.06 4.86 4.83
N LEU A 28 3.81 5.85 5.35
CA LEU A 28 3.22 6.97 6.08
C LEU A 28 2.36 7.86 5.19
N THR A 29 2.80 8.14 3.95
CA THR A 29 2.01 8.89 2.97
C THR A 29 0.66 8.22 2.71
N VAL A 30 0.65 6.90 2.46
CA VAL A 30 -0.59 6.12 2.28
C VAL A 30 -1.53 6.27 3.48
N ALA A 31 -1.00 6.13 4.70
CA ALA A 31 -1.77 6.22 5.94
C ALA A 31 -2.38 7.62 6.15
N ILE A 32 -1.61 8.68 5.88
CA ILE A 32 -2.06 10.07 6.09
C ILE A 32 -3.10 10.47 5.05
N GLU A 33 -2.86 10.16 3.78
CA GLU A 33 -3.71 10.61 2.67
C GLU A 33 -5.03 9.83 2.59
N ASN A 34 -5.02 8.54 2.96
CA ASN A 34 -6.15 7.64 2.71
C ASN A 34 -6.77 7.07 3.99
N GLY A 35 -6.04 7.06 5.12
CA GLY A 35 -6.51 6.43 6.37
C GLY A 35 -7.72 7.10 7.03
N GLY A 36 -8.03 8.35 6.64
CA GLY A 36 -9.19 9.09 7.14
C GLY A 36 -10.51 8.83 6.40
N VAL A 37 -10.49 8.09 5.28
CA VAL A 37 -11.68 7.82 4.46
C VAL A 37 -12.41 6.59 5.02
N GLU A 38 -13.71 6.73 5.28
CA GLU A 38 -14.51 5.70 5.96
C GLU A 38 -15.20 4.75 4.96
N GLY A 39 -14.82 3.47 5.00
CA GLY A 39 -15.43 2.36 4.24
C GLY A 39 -14.64 1.05 4.48
N GLU A 40 -15.32 -0.05 4.80
CA GLU A 40 -14.67 -1.31 5.25
C GLU A 40 -13.65 -1.86 4.23
N HIS A 41 -13.97 -1.81 2.93
CA HIS A 41 -13.05 -2.25 1.88
C HIS A 41 -11.91 -1.26 1.59
N HIS A 42 -12.07 0.01 1.95
CA HIS A 42 -11.06 1.04 1.72
C HIS A 42 -9.94 0.98 2.77
N GLN A 43 -10.28 0.76 4.05
CA GLN A 43 -9.27 0.59 5.10
C GLN A 43 -8.39 -0.64 4.87
N THR A 44 -8.98 -1.70 4.35
CA THR A 44 -8.28 -2.90 3.92
C THR A 44 -7.26 -2.60 2.82
N TRP A 45 -7.65 -1.80 1.82
CA TRP A 45 -6.74 -1.33 0.78
C TRP A 45 -5.60 -0.47 1.33
N VAL A 46 -5.89 0.44 2.28
CA VAL A 46 -4.87 1.27 2.94
C VAL A 46 -3.83 0.40 3.66
N ILE A 47 -4.28 -0.61 4.41
CA ILE A 47 -3.38 -1.57 5.08
C ILE A 47 -2.54 -2.34 4.06
N ASP A 48 -3.16 -2.82 2.98
CA ASP A 48 -2.46 -3.51 1.91
C ASP A 48 -1.35 -2.65 1.28
N GLN A 49 -1.65 -1.40 0.95
CA GLN A 49 -0.68 -0.47 0.37
C GLN A 49 0.44 -0.10 1.35
N ILE A 50 0.16 -0.01 2.66
CA ILE A 50 1.19 0.18 3.69
C ILE A 50 2.13 -1.03 3.72
N VAL A 51 1.59 -2.26 3.72
CA VAL A 51 2.42 -3.47 3.76
C VAL A 51 3.28 -3.59 2.51
N ARG A 52 2.71 -3.34 1.33
CA ARG A 52 3.46 -3.30 0.05
C ARG A 52 4.60 -2.29 0.08
N ALA A 53 4.37 -1.12 0.66
CA ALA A 53 5.42 -0.11 0.79
C ALA A 53 6.56 -0.60 1.69
N LEU A 54 6.24 -1.17 2.85
CA LEU A 54 7.22 -1.64 3.83
C LEU A 54 8.09 -2.80 3.31
N VAL A 55 7.51 -3.73 2.56
CA VAL A 55 8.26 -4.83 1.93
C VAL A 55 8.97 -4.41 0.63
N GLY A 56 8.76 -3.18 0.17
CA GLY A 56 9.43 -2.60 -0.99
C GLY A 56 8.89 -3.09 -2.32
N CYS A 57 7.59 -3.29 -2.44
CA CYS A 57 6.96 -3.61 -3.71
C CYS A 57 7.24 -2.52 -4.76
N PRO A 58 7.65 -2.89 -5.99
CA PRO A 58 7.87 -1.93 -7.05
C PRO A 58 6.55 -1.30 -7.50
N MET A 59 6.65 -0.08 -8.06
CA MET A 59 5.53 0.54 -8.77
C MET A 59 5.42 -0.08 -10.16
N GLU A 60 4.19 -0.32 -10.58
CA GLU A 60 3.88 -0.81 -11.92
C GLU A 60 2.66 -0.09 -12.49
N THR A 61 2.68 0.12 -13.80
CA THR A 61 1.54 0.69 -14.54
C THR A 61 0.56 -0.43 -14.85
N VAL A 62 -0.64 -0.33 -14.29
CA VAL A 62 -1.73 -1.28 -14.50
C VAL A 62 -2.78 -0.67 -15.41
N THR A 63 -3.38 -1.50 -16.27
CA THR A 63 -4.49 -1.11 -17.14
C THR A 63 -5.78 -1.66 -16.56
N ALA A 64 -6.78 -0.80 -16.34
CA ALA A 64 -8.13 -1.18 -15.93
C ALA A 64 -9.17 -0.67 -16.92
N THR A 65 -10.39 -1.21 -16.82
CA THR A 65 -11.53 -0.80 -17.65
C THR A 65 -12.51 -0.01 -16.80
N SER A 66 -12.84 1.20 -17.24
CA SER A 66 -13.83 2.05 -16.56
C SER A 66 -15.26 1.49 -16.68
N TYR A 67 -16.19 2.03 -15.89
CA TYR A 67 -17.62 1.69 -16.01
C TYR A 67 -18.23 2.01 -17.40
N LYS A 68 -17.56 2.83 -18.21
CA LYS A 68 -17.93 3.14 -19.60
C LYS A 68 -17.35 2.16 -20.62
N GLY A 69 -16.56 1.18 -20.18
CA GLY A 69 -15.84 0.25 -21.05
C GLY A 69 -14.56 0.82 -21.66
N GLU A 70 -14.14 2.02 -21.26
CA GLU A 70 -12.91 2.65 -21.77
C GLU A 70 -11.71 2.23 -20.90
N PRO A 71 -10.59 1.77 -21.51
CA PRO A 71 -9.40 1.43 -20.76
C PRO A 71 -8.71 2.70 -20.25
N TYR A 72 -8.15 2.61 -19.04
CA TYR A 72 -7.30 3.64 -18.45
C TYR A 72 -6.12 2.98 -17.73
N THR A 73 -5.05 3.74 -17.53
CA THR A 73 -3.84 3.28 -16.85
C THR A 73 -3.59 4.08 -15.59
N TYR A 74 -3.12 3.42 -14.54
CA TYR A 74 -2.72 4.03 -13.28
C TYR A 74 -1.50 3.30 -12.71
N GLU A 75 -0.77 3.95 -11.81
CA GLU A 75 0.36 3.34 -11.12
C GLU A 75 -0.11 2.75 -9.79
N GLN A 76 0.32 1.53 -9.50
CA GLN A 76 0.09 0.88 -8.21
C GLN A 76 1.33 0.12 -7.74
N GLN A 77 1.35 -0.25 -6.46
CA GLN A 77 2.38 -1.14 -5.94
C GLN A 77 2.07 -2.59 -6.33
N SER A 78 3.08 -3.31 -6.83
CA SER A 78 2.94 -4.71 -7.23
C SER A 78 2.88 -5.67 -6.04
N ALA A 79 2.71 -6.97 -6.33
CA ALA A 79 2.89 -8.05 -5.38
C ALA A 79 4.32 -8.62 -5.50
N SER A 80 5.28 -8.06 -4.76
CA SER A 80 6.64 -8.61 -4.70
C SER A 80 6.68 -10.04 -4.14
N GLU A 81 7.76 -10.78 -4.38
CA GLU A 81 7.92 -12.14 -3.85
C GLU A 81 7.85 -12.16 -2.30
N LEU A 82 8.49 -11.21 -1.63
CA LEU A 82 8.45 -11.09 -0.18
C LEU A 82 7.05 -10.79 0.35
N TYR A 83 6.30 -9.92 -0.36
CA TYR A 83 4.89 -9.68 -0.06
C TYR A 83 4.08 -10.98 -0.14
N GLN A 84 4.20 -11.74 -1.24
CA GLN A 84 3.47 -13.00 -1.41
C GLN A 84 3.84 -14.03 -0.33
N GLN A 85 5.11 -14.13 0.02
CA GLN A 85 5.56 -15.02 1.11
C GLN A 85 4.98 -14.60 2.46
N LEU A 86 4.92 -13.30 2.74
CA LEU A 86 4.32 -12.76 3.96
C LEU A 86 2.83 -13.06 4.04
N ILE A 87 2.08 -12.84 2.95
CA ILE A 87 0.64 -13.16 2.89
C ILE A 87 0.43 -14.66 3.08
N ASN A 88 1.16 -15.49 2.34
CA ASN A 88 1.04 -16.95 2.44
C ASN A 88 1.37 -17.45 3.86
N ALA A 89 2.38 -16.87 4.53
CA ALA A 89 2.73 -17.23 5.89
C ALA A 89 1.68 -16.75 6.90
N ALA A 90 1.14 -15.54 6.74
CA ALA A 90 0.06 -15.02 7.58
C ALA A 90 -1.21 -15.87 7.47
N CYS A 91 -1.48 -16.42 6.28
CA CYS A 91 -2.58 -17.35 6.04
C CYS A 91 -2.29 -18.80 6.52
N TYR A 92 -1.07 -19.13 6.97
CA TYR A 92 -0.67 -20.49 7.37
C TYR A 92 -0.40 -20.58 8.89
N GLY A 93 -1.41 -20.91 9.70
CA GLY A 93 -1.28 -21.05 11.15
C GLY A 93 -2.35 -21.92 11.84
N GLU A 94 -2.01 -22.48 13.01
CA GLU A 94 -2.84 -23.45 13.78
C GLU A 94 -4.08 -22.85 14.48
N GLU A 95 -4.35 -21.54 14.34
CA GLU A 95 -5.68 -20.94 14.61
C GLU A 95 -6.52 -20.74 13.33
N GLY A 96 -6.14 -21.41 12.23
CA GLY A 96 -7.05 -21.80 11.16
C GLY A 96 -6.59 -21.46 9.72
N PRO A 97 -6.47 -22.45 8.82
CA PRO A 97 -6.25 -22.25 7.38
C PRO A 97 -7.54 -21.93 6.57
N ASP A 98 -8.62 -21.48 7.22
CA ASP A 98 -9.90 -21.10 6.59
C ASP A 98 -10.57 -19.88 7.28
N THR A 99 -9.87 -19.11 8.12
CA THR A 99 -10.46 -18.04 8.96
C THR A 99 -10.05 -16.61 8.61
N TYR A 100 -8.99 -16.42 7.81
CA TYR A 100 -8.51 -15.09 7.42
C TYR A 100 -8.07 -15.09 5.95
N GLU A 101 -8.79 -14.33 5.12
CA GLU A 101 -8.43 -14.02 3.74
C GLU A 101 -7.76 -12.64 3.73
N TRP A 102 -6.59 -12.55 3.08
CA TRP A 102 -6.00 -11.25 2.81
C TRP A 102 -6.76 -10.59 1.65
N ASP A 103 -7.57 -9.60 1.96
CA ASP A 103 -8.25 -8.77 0.97
C ASP A 103 -7.32 -7.60 0.60
N GLU A 104 -7.07 -7.40 -0.70
CA GLU A 104 -6.30 -6.26 -1.22
C GLU A 104 -7.11 -4.95 -1.15
N GLY A 105 -8.39 -5.05 -0.79
CA GLY A 105 -9.33 -3.95 -0.67
C GLY A 105 -9.70 -3.32 -2.00
N THR A 106 -10.35 -2.15 -1.94
CA THR A 106 -10.68 -1.37 -3.14
C THR A 106 -10.02 0.01 -3.09
N PRO A 107 -9.31 0.42 -4.16
CA PRO A 107 -8.78 1.78 -4.25
C PRO A 107 -9.94 2.80 -4.20
N PRO A 108 -9.66 4.04 -3.75
CA PRO A 108 -10.64 5.13 -3.72
C PRO A 108 -11.14 5.56 -5.10
#